data_AF-A0A367XGB9-F1
#
_entry.id   AF-A0A367XGB9-F1
#
_cell.length_a   1.000
_cell.length_b   1.000
_cell.length_c   1.000
_cell.angle_alpha   90.00
_cell.angle_beta   90.00
_cell.angle_gamma   90.00
#
_symmetry.space_group_name_H-M   'P 1'
#
loop_
_entity.id
_entity.type
_entity.pdbx_description
1 polymer ?
#
loop_
_entity_poly.entity_id
_entity_poly.type
_entity_poly.pdbx_seq_one_letter_code
_entity_poly.pdbx_strand_id
1 'polypeptide(L)'
;MKKLLLILAIMTGFASAHGANNAANAAPGAAGFPDVLQGDQLRFGNMIVELFGIRAPRPGMICRAGSVEFQCGAAAAQALDRIIENYAVACQQVSDSQLFPMLTECRMGQTDINRLLLRAGWAIVDMNSCDGNPNCLTYLSDQAHARENRKGMWMGDLPHELVALAAKPKVIEADLRDDKAAPANNTGAPFSINLAAEMEQANKPDTTLLSFLMR
;
A
#
# COMPACT_ATOMS: atom_id res chain seq x y z
N MET A 1 -72.63 -49.70 -25.60
CA MET A 1 -71.37 -49.96 -24.90
C MET A 1 -70.44 -48.78 -25.13
N LYS A 2 -70.21 -47.99 -24.08
CA LYS A 2 -69.30 -46.83 -24.02
C LYS A 2 -67.86 -47.31 -24.21
N LYS A 3 -67.04 -46.64 -25.02
CA LYS A 3 -65.67 -46.21 -24.66
C LYS A 3 -65.28 -44.99 -25.51
N LEU A 4 -65.53 -43.83 -24.92
CA LEU A 4 -64.97 -42.53 -25.27
C LEU A 4 -63.49 -42.56 -24.82
N LEU A 5 -62.54 -42.42 -25.75
CA LEU A 5 -61.11 -42.32 -25.43
C LEU A 5 -60.76 -40.84 -25.20
N LEU A 6 -60.57 -40.47 -23.94
CA LEU A 6 -60.02 -39.17 -23.53
C LEU A 6 -58.52 -39.13 -23.83
N ILE A 7 -58.11 -38.18 -24.69
CA ILE A 7 -56.70 -37.82 -24.89
C ILE A 7 -56.33 -36.87 -23.76
N LEU A 8 -55.58 -37.38 -22.78
CA LEU A 8 -55.05 -36.60 -21.66
C LEU A 8 -53.86 -35.78 -22.17
N ALA A 9 -54.06 -34.47 -22.38
CA ALA A 9 -52.99 -33.54 -22.70
C ALA A 9 -52.09 -33.36 -21.46
N ILE A 10 -50.90 -33.97 -21.50
CA ILE A 10 -49.86 -33.79 -20.48
C ILE A 10 -49.23 -32.42 -20.75
N MET A 11 -49.74 -31.38 -20.09
CA MET A 11 -49.06 -30.09 -19.98
C MET A 11 -47.84 -30.28 -19.09
N THR A 12 -46.70 -30.68 -19.69
CA THR A 12 -45.39 -30.64 -19.05
C THR A 12 -45.06 -29.17 -18.75
N GLY A 13 -45.23 -28.77 -17.50
CA GLY A 13 -44.79 -27.47 -17.02
C GLY A 13 -43.29 -27.33 -17.15
N PHE A 14 -42.83 -26.50 -18.09
CA PHE A 14 -41.47 -25.98 -18.08
C PHE A 14 -41.35 -25.04 -16.89
N ALA A 15 -40.86 -25.56 -15.77
CA ALA A 15 -40.39 -24.73 -14.67
C ALA A 15 -39.11 -24.02 -15.15
N SER A 16 -39.23 -22.76 -15.56
CA SER A 16 -38.09 -21.91 -15.84
C SER A 16 -37.28 -21.73 -14.56
N ALA A 17 -36.23 -22.53 -14.39
CA ALA A 17 -35.19 -22.27 -13.42
C ALA A 17 -34.51 -20.95 -13.82
N HIS A 18 -34.95 -19.87 -13.20
CA HIS A 18 -34.25 -18.60 -13.26
C HIS A 18 -32.94 -18.82 -12.51
N GLY A 19 -31.87 -19.10 -13.26
CA GLY A 19 -30.51 -19.10 -12.71
C GLY A 19 -30.29 -17.75 -12.05
N ALA A 20 -30.13 -17.75 -10.74
CA ALA A 20 -29.67 -16.56 -10.04
C ALA A 20 -28.26 -16.28 -10.58
N ASN A 21 -28.16 -15.30 -11.48
CA ASN A 21 -26.89 -14.72 -11.87
C ASN A 21 -26.36 -14.01 -10.64
N ASN A 22 -25.64 -14.73 -9.79
CA ASN A 22 -24.75 -14.13 -8.81
C ASN A 22 -23.64 -13.44 -9.61
N ALA A 23 -23.91 -12.22 -10.05
CA ALA A 23 -22.87 -11.31 -10.47
C ALA A 23 -22.02 -11.03 -9.23
N ALA A 24 -21.03 -11.88 -9.00
CA ALA A 24 -19.98 -11.61 -8.03
C ALA A 24 -19.26 -10.37 -8.55
N ASN A 25 -19.55 -9.22 -7.97
CA ASN A 25 -18.72 -8.03 -8.11
C ASN A 25 -17.38 -8.35 -7.41
N ALA A 26 -16.47 -8.99 -8.14
CA ALA A 26 -15.10 -9.14 -7.69
C ALA A 26 -14.50 -7.73 -7.62
N ALA A 27 -13.97 -7.35 -6.46
CA ALA A 27 -13.16 -6.15 -6.37
C ALA A 27 -11.99 -6.25 -7.37
N PRO A 28 -11.55 -5.13 -7.98
CA PRO A 28 -10.42 -5.16 -8.90
C PRO A 28 -9.19 -5.81 -8.25
N GLY A 29 -8.35 -6.41 -9.07
CA GLY A 29 -7.21 -7.17 -8.58
C GLY A 29 -6.36 -7.75 -9.70
N ALA A 30 -5.40 -8.59 -9.31
CA ALA A 30 -4.49 -9.29 -10.21
C ALA A 30 -4.32 -10.74 -9.75
N ALA A 31 -4.13 -11.67 -10.68
CA ALA A 31 -3.87 -13.07 -10.35
C ALA A 31 -2.94 -13.73 -11.37
N GLY A 32 -2.13 -14.70 -10.92
CA GLY A 32 -1.19 -15.44 -11.76
C GLY A 32 0.15 -15.67 -11.06
N PHE A 33 1.22 -15.73 -11.84
CA PHE A 33 2.59 -15.86 -11.34
C PHE A 33 3.31 -14.52 -11.55
N PRO A 34 3.41 -13.65 -10.54
CA PRO A 34 3.98 -12.33 -10.70
C PRO A 34 5.51 -12.33 -10.65
N ASP A 35 6.12 -11.32 -11.26
CA ASP A 35 7.51 -10.98 -10.98
C ASP A 35 7.58 -10.13 -9.71
N VAL A 36 8.64 -10.31 -8.91
CA VAL A 36 8.94 -9.44 -7.77
C VAL A 36 9.75 -8.23 -8.25
N LEU A 37 9.24 -7.02 -8.00
CA LEU A 37 9.96 -5.77 -8.30
C LEU A 37 10.79 -5.30 -7.10
N GLN A 38 10.20 -5.38 -5.91
CA GLN A 38 10.82 -5.09 -4.62
C GLN A 38 10.01 -5.78 -3.49
N GLY A 39 10.44 -5.67 -2.23
CA GLY A 39 9.89 -6.46 -1.12
C GLY A 39 8.42 -6.25 -0.79
N ASP A 40 7.75 -5.29 -1.43
CA ASP A 40 6.33 -4.96 -1.28
C ASP A 40 5.62 -4.65 -2.61
N GLN A 41 6.24 -4.95 -3.77
CA GLN A 41 5.61 -4.74 -5.09
C GLN A 41 5.75 -5.94 -6.01
N LEU A 42 4.63 -6.30 -6.65
CA LEU A 42 4.50 -7.42 -7.56
C LEU A 42 4.03 -6.94 -8.93
N ARG A 43 4.51 -7.58 -10.00
CA ARG A 43 4.11 -7.29 -11.37
C ARG A 43 3.43 -8.49 -12.02
N PHE A 44 2.21 -8.27 -12.51
CA PHE A 44 1.44 -9.21 -13.31
C PHE A 44 1.35 -8.69 -14.75
N GLY A 45 2.28 -9.12 -15.61
CA GLY A 45 2.37 -8.58 -16.97
C GLY A 45 2.64 -7.07 -16.97
N ASN A 46 1.66 -6.27 -17.41
CA ASN A 46 1.74 -4.81 -17.42
C ASN A 46 1.16 -4.14 -16.16
N MET A 47 0.58 -4.92 -15.24
CA MET A 47 -0.02 -4.41 -14.01
C MET A 47 0.97 -4.50 -12.86
N ILE A 48 1.14 -3.41 -12.11
CA ILE A 48 1.92 -3.37 -10.87
C ILE A 48 0.95 -3.19 -9.71
N VAL A 49 1.09 -4.03 -8.69
CA VAL A 49 0.37 -3.93 -7.42
C VAL A 49 1.36 -3.73 -6.28
N GLU A 50 0.93 -2.99 -5.27
CA GLU A 50 1.66 -2.78 -4.03
C GLU A 50 0.94 -3.49 -2.89
N LEU A 51 1.71 -4.09 -2.00
CA LEU A 51 1.20 -4.84 -0.85
C LEU A 51 0.66 -3.85 0.19
N PHE A 52 -0.64 -3.94 0.43
CA PHE A 52 -1.36 -3.05 1.34
C PHE A 52 -0.81 -3.16 2.76
N GLY A 53 -0.76 -2.03 3.48
CA GLY A 53 -0.52 -1.98 4.92
C GLY A 53 0.91 -2.32 5.35
N ILE A 54 1.82 -2.57 4.40
CA ILE A 54 3.21 -2.89 4.67
C ILE A 54 4.13 -1.99 3.85
N ARG A 55 5.37 -1.84 4.32
CA ARG A 55 6.46 -1.21 3.57
C ARG A 55 7.73 -2.01 3.74
N ALA A 56 8.36 -2.35 2.62
CA ALA A 56 9.64 -3.03 2.57
C ALA A 56 10.79 -2.03 2.34
N PRO A 57 12.03 -2.37 2.73
CA PRO A 57 13.20 -1.59 2.34
C PRO A 57 13.32 -1.60 0.82
N ARG A 58 13.57 -0.43 0.23
CA ARG A 58 13.76 -0.33 -1.22
C ARG A 58 15.08 -0.98 -1.65
N PRO A 59 15.19 -1.48 -2.89
CA PRO A 59 16.45 -1.96 -3.43
C PRO A 59 17.59 -0.96 -3.20
N GLY A 60 18.74 -1.46 -2.73
CA GLY A 60 19.92 -0.65 -2.38
C GLY A 60 19.95 -0.10 -0.95
N MET A 61 18.86 -0.23 -0.17
CA MET A 61 18.90 0.11 1.26
C MET A 61 19.76 -0.86 2.06
N ILE A 62 20.56 -0.30 2.98
CA ILE A 62 21.42 -1.01 3.91
C ILE A 62 20.80 -1.00 5.30
N CYS A 63 20.76 -2.17 5.93
CA CYS A 63 20.39 -2.34 7.33
C CYS A 63 21.61 -2.80 8.12
N ARG A 64 21.54 -2.68 9.46
CA ARG A 64 22.63 -3.09 10.34
C ARG A 64 22.15 -4.05 11.42
N ALA A 65 22.80 -5.21 11.52
CA ALA A 65 22.63 -6.18 12.60
C ALA A 65 23.86 -6.12 13.53
N GLY A 66 23.76 -5.34 14.60
CA GLY A 66 24.91 -5.06 15.47
C GLY A 66 25.97 -4.24 14.73
N SER A 67 27.14 -4.80 14.47
CA SER A 67 28.20 -4.16 13.66
C SER A 67 28.19 -4.58 12.19
N VAL A 68 27.33 -5.53 11.79
CA VAL A 68 27.30 -6.07 10.44
C VAL A 68 26.27 -5.34 9.59
N GLU A 69 26.71 -4.78 8.46
CA GLU A 69 25.83 -4.20 7.46
C GLU A 69 25.41 -5.23 6.41
N PHE A 70 24.18 -5.12 5.92
CA PHE A 70 23.66 -6.00 4.87
C PHE A 70 22.62 -5.29 3.98
N GLN A 71 22.52 -5.77 2.74
CA GLN A 71 21.61 -5.26 1.70
C GLN A 71 20.17 -5.69 1.98
N CYS A 72 19.51 -5.06 2.95
CA CYS A 72 18.16 -5.46 3.35
C CYS A 72 17.10 -5.22 2.27
N GLY A 73 17.29 -4.23 1.39
CA GLY A 73 16.41 -4.05 0.22
C GLY A 73 16.38 -5.28 -0.68
N ALA A 74 17.55 -5.79 -1.04
CA ALA A 74 17.68 -7.01 -1.85
C ALA A 74 17.19 -8.25 -1.08
N ALA A 75 17.49 -8.34 0.22
CA ALA A 75 17.07 -9.47 1.05
C ALA A 75 15.54 -9.54 1.21
N ALA A 76 14.86 -8.40 1.32
CA ALA A 76 13.40 -8.33 1.38
C ALA A 76 12.74 -8.75 0.06
N ALA A 77 13.25 -8.26 -1.08
CA ALA A 77 12.79 -8.70 -2.40
C ALA A 77 12.99 -10.22 -2.59
N GLN A 78 14.15 -10.74 -2.19
CA GLN A 78 14.42 -12.19 -2.25
C GLN A 78 13.53 -13.00 -1.29
N ALA A 79 13.15 -12.43 -0.14
CA ALA A 79 12.21 -13.08 0.76
C ALA A 79 10.81 -13.19 0.14
N LEU A 80 10.32 -12.12 -0.51
CA LEU A 80 9.06 -12.16 -1.24
C LEU A 80 9.11 -13.19 -2.38
N ASP A 81 10.18 -13.18 -3.16
CA ASP A 81 10.40 -14.13 -4.27
C ASP A 81 10.31 -15.59 -3.78
N ARG A 82 10.99 -15.93 -2.68
CA ARG A 82 10.91 -17.25 -2.05
C ARG A 82 9.54 -17.59 -1.48
N ILE A 83 8.80 -16.60 -0.95
CA ILE A 83 7.46 -16.84 -0.39
C ILE A 83 6.49 -17.27 -1.48
N ILE A 84 6.59 -16.68 -2.68
CA ILE A 84 5.67 -16.93 -3.78
C ILE A 84 6.19 -17.97 -4.79
N GLU A 85 7.40 -18.49 -4.58
CA GLU A 85 8.10 -19.36 -5.52
C GLU A 85 7.24 -20.57 -5.92
N ASN A 86 6.97 -20.72 -7.21
CA ASN A 86 6.13 -21.79 -7.78
C ASN A 86 4.65 -21.77 -7.36
N TYR A 87 4.16 -20.69 -6.76
CA TYR A 87 2.76 -20.55 -6.38
C TYR A 87 2.05 -19.46 -7.18
N ALA A 88 0.79 -19.75 -7.52
CA ALA A 88 -0.11 -18.73 -8.05
C ALA A 88 -0.52 -17.78 -6.91
N VAL A 89 -0.41 -16.48 -7.18
CA VAL A 89 -0.78 -15.39 -6.29
C VAL A 89 -2.08 -14.77 -6.78
N ALA A 90 -2.98 -14.47 -5.86
CA ALA A 90 -4.18 -13.67 -6.11
C ALA A 90 -4.17 -12.43 -5.20
N CYS A 91 -4.25 -11.26 -5.80
CA CYS A 91 -4.24 -9.96 -5.14
C CYS A 91 -5.59 -9.28 -5.33
N GLN A 92 -6.16 -8.79 -4.24
CA GLN A 92 -7.44 -8.07 -4.24
C GLN A 92 -7.21 -6.64 -3.74
N GLN A 93 -7.74 -5.65 -4.46
CA GLN A 93 -7.65 -4.25 -4.07
C GLN A 93 -8.36 -3.99 -2.73
N VAL A 94 -7.70 -3.24 -1.84
CA VAL A 94 -8.21 -2.92 -0.50
C VAL A 94 -8.84 -1.52 -0.44
N SER A 95 -8.43 -0.60 -1.31
CA SER A 95 -8.94 0.78 -1.34
C SER A 95 -9.82 1.07 -2.54
N ASP A 96 -10.88 1.87 -2.36
CA ASP A 96 -11.66 2.46 -3.46
C ASP A 96 -10.88 3.53 -4.25
N SER A 97 -9.68 3.89 -3.78
CA SER A 97 -8.81 4.86 -4.43
C SER A 97 -8.25 4.29 -5.74
N GLN A 98 -8.43 5.03 -6.82
CA GLN A 98 -7.88 4.74 -8.17
C GLN A 98 -6.41 5.16 -8.32
N LEU A 99 -5.72 5.47 -7.20
CA LEU A 99 -4.31 5.83 -7.23
C LEU A 99 -3.45 4.60 -7.57
N PHE A 100 -2.41 4.83 -8.38
CA PHE A 100 -1.44 3.82 -8.78
C PHE A 100 -0.14 3.97 -7.96
N PRO A 101 0.52 2.87 -7.56
CA PRO A 101 0.13 1.47 -7.79
C PRO A 101 -1.08 1.02 -6.94
N MET A 102 -1.81 0.01 -7.43
CA MET A 102 -2.99 -0.53 -6.74
C MET A 102 -2.59 -1.15 -5.39
N LEU A 103 -3.15 -0.67 -4.29
CA LEU A 103 -2.94 -1.24 -2.95
C LEU A 103 -3.77 -2.52 -2.78
N THR A 104 -3.10 -3.63 -2.50
CA THR A 104 -3.72 -4.96 -2.55
C THR A 104 -3.36 -5.85 -1.37
N GLU A 105 -4.33 -6.65 -0.93
CA GLU A 105 -4.08 -7.83 -0.12
C GLU A 105 -3.84 -9.02 -1.05
N CYS A 106 -2.63 -9.57 -0.99
CA CYS A 106 -2.21 -10.69 -1.84
C CYS A 106 -2.14 -11.99 -1.05
N ARG A 107 -2.63 -13.06 -1.67
CA ARG A 107 -2.70 -14.39 -1.09
C ARG A 107 -2.12 -15.44 -2.01
N MET A 108 -1.52 -16.43 -1.37
CA MET A 108 -1.12 -17.71 -1.96
C MET A 108 -2.03 -18.79 -1.37
N GLY A 109 -3.02 -19.25 -2.14
CA GLY A 109 -4.09 -20.06 -1.59
C GLY A 109 -4.84 -19.32 -0.48
N GLN A 110 -4.78 -19.84 0.76
CA GLN A 110 -5.37 -19.19 1.95
C GLN A 110 -4.37 -18.35 2.76
N THR A 111 -3.11 -18.31 2.34
CA THR A 111 -2.04 -17.65 3.08
C THR A 111 -1.88 -16.21 2.63
N ASP A 112 -1.98 -15.28 3.57
CA ASP A 112 -1.74 -13.85 3.35
C ASP A 112 -0.24 -13.55 3.26
N ILE A 113 0.21 -13.11 2.09
CA ILE A 113 1.62 -12.81 1.78
C ILE A 113 2.10 -11.55 2.53
N ASN A 114 1.21 -10.57 2.73
CA ASN A 114 1.52 -9.30 3.39
C ASN A 114 1.92 -9.58 4.84
N ARG A 115 1.12 -10.43 5.49
CA ARG A 115 1.38 -10.96 6.83
C ARG A 115 2.64 -11.79 6.94
N LEU A 116 2.94 -12.63 5.94
CA LEU A 116 4.16 -13.43 5.93
C LEU A 116 5.42 -12.55 5.93
N LEU A 117 5.44 -11.49 5.13
CA LEU A 117 6.57 -10.56 5.09
C LEU A 117 6.78 -9.84 6.42
N LEU A 118 5.70 -9.36 7.04
CA LEU A 118 5.75 -8.75 8.38
C LEU A 118 6.28 -9.74 9.42
N ARG A 119 5.69 -10.94 9.47
CA ARG A 119 6.07 -12.00 10.42
C ARG A 119 7.50 -12.49 10.21
N ALA A 120 8.00 -12.47 8.98
CA ALA A 120 9.38 -12.82 8.65
C ALA A 120 10.37 -11.67 8.90
N GLY A 121 9.88 -10.45 9.17
CA GLY A 121 10.71 -9.27 9.43
C GLY A 121 11.31 -8.62 8.18
N TRP A 122 10.69 -8.84 7.02
CA TRP A 122 11.12 -8.25 5.73
C TRP A 122 10.29 -7.06 5.28
N ALA A 123 9.30 -6.67 6.08
CA ALA A 123 8.55 -5.42 5.96
C ALA A 123 8.22 -4.88 7.35
N ILE A 124 7.82 -3.61 7.41
CA ILE A 124 7.19 -2.98 8.56
C ILE A 124 5.76 -2.56 8.22
N VAL A 125 4.92 -2.35 9.22
CA VAL A 125 3.56 -1.84 9.04
C VAL A 125 3.64 -0.40 8.52
N ASP A 126 2.98 -0.14 7.40
CA ASP A 126 2.85 1.19 6.83
C ASP A 126 1.57 1.86 7.32
N MET A 127 1.69 2.74 8.30
CA MET A 127 0.54 3.44 8.87
C MET A 127 -0.10 4.44 7.90
N ASN A 128 0.54 4.78 6.77
CA ASN A 128 -0.09 5.60 5.73
C ASN A 128 -1.20 4.85 5.01
N SER A 129 -1.04 3.55 4.80
CA SER A 129 -2.02 2.72 4.11
C SER A 129 -2.86 1.89 5.08
N CYS A 130 -2.29 1.48 6.22
CA CYS A 130 -2.91 0.54 7.15
C CYS A 130 -3.92 1.19 8.11
N ASP A 131 -3.76 2.47 8.45
CA ASP A 131 -4.53 3.11 9.52
C ASP A 131 -6.06 3.07 9.27
N GLY A 132 -6.82 2.73 10.30
CA GLY A 132 -8.26 2.56 10.22
C GLY A 132 -8.74 1.25 9.56
N ASN A 133 -7.87 0.45 8.95
CA ASN A 133 -8.24 -0.86 8.40
C ASN A 133 -8.24 -1.95 9.50
N PRO A 134 -9.27 -2.82 9.59
CA PRO A 134 -9.33 -3.87 10.62
C PRO A 134 -8.18 -4.89 10.56
N ASN A 135 -7.62 -5.15 9.38
CA ASN A 135 -6.47 -6.05 9.22
C ASN A 135 -5.19 -5.48 9.84
N CYS A 136 -5.14 -4.17 10.08
CA CYS A 136 -3.97 -3.49 10.63
C CYS A 136 -3.58 -4.01 12.02
N LEU A 137 -4.55 -4.39 12.86
CA LEU A 137 -4.29 -4.98 14.17
C LEU A 137 -3.51 -6.30 14.04
N THR A 138 -3.87 -7.12 13.05
CA THR A 138 -3.18 -8.38 12.77
C THR A 138 -1.76 -8.12 12.24
N TYR A 139 -1.59 -7.11 11.40
CA TYR A 139 -0.30 -6.74 10.83
C TYR A 139 0.66 -6.23 11.91
N LEU A 140 0.17 -5.42 12.85
CA LEU A 140 0.93 -4.97 14.02
C LEU A 140 1.37 -6.16 14.90
N SER A 141 0.50 -7.16 15.09
CA SER A 141 0.87 -8.39 15.81
C SER A 141 1.96 -9.19 15.10
N ASP A 142 1.87 -9.31 13.77
CA ASP A 142 2.87 -10.02 12.96
C ASP A 142 4.22 -9.30 12.96
N GLN A 143 4.23 -7.96 12.91
CA GLN A 143 5.43 -7.16 13.11
C GLN A 143 6.01 -7.31 14.52
N ALA A 144 5.18 -7.27 15.56
CA ALA A 144 5.62 -7.44 16.94
C ALA A 144 6.32 -8.80 17.11
N HIS A 145 5.76 -9.86 16.55
CA HIS A 145 6.40 -11.18 16.51
C HIS A 145 7.80 -11.13 15.88
N ALA A 146 7.95 -10.50 14.71
CA ALA A 146 9.25 -10.41 14.05
C ALA A 146 10.27 -9.62 14.87
N ARG A 147 9.84 -8.53 15.52
CA ARG A 147 10.67 -7.71 16.41
C ARG A 147 11.14 -8.48 17.63
N GLU A 148 10.22 -9.12 18.35
CA GLU A 148 10.50 -9.91 19.56
C GLU A 148 11.45 -11.07 19.28
N ASN A 149 11.34 -11.66 18.09
CA ASN A 149 12.15 -12.80 17.66
C ASN A 149 13.36 -12.40 16.81
N ARG A 150 13.67 -11.10 16.70
CA ARG A 150 14.83 -10.56 15.97
C ARG A 150 14.95 -11.10 14.53
N LYS A 151 13.82 -11.18 13.80
CA LYS A 151 13.77 -11.74 12.44
C LYS A 151 14.07 -10.69 11.36
N GLY A 152 14.71 -11.12 10.28
CA GLY A 152 14.95 -10.27 9.10
C GLY A 152 15.66 -8.97 9.47
N MET A 153 15.07 -7.84 9.11
CA MET A 153 15.61 -6.52 9.44
C MET A 153 15.67 -6.24 10.95
N TRP A 154 14.82 -6.90 11.74
CA TRP A 154 14.80 -6.76 13.21
C TRP A 154 15.97 -7.46 13.90
N MET A 155 16.90 -8.08 13.15
CA MET A 155 18.20 -8.52 13.69
C MET A 155 19.04 -7.35 14.22
N GLY A 156 18.77 -6.12 13.80
CA GLY A 156 19.31 -4.91 14.42
C GLY A 156 18.41 -3.70 14.19
N ASP A 157 19.01 -2.56 13.90
CA ASP A 157 18.29 -1.31 13.76
C ASP A 157 17.74 -1.14 12.34
N LEU A 158 16.50 -0.67 12.26
CA LEU A 158 15.87 -0.36 10.98
C LEU A 158 16.46 0.93 10.38
N PRO A 159 16.51 1.03 9.04
CA PRO A 159 16.88 2.27 8.38
C PRO A 159 15.89 3.38 8.76
N HIS A 160 16.40 4.53 9.20
CA HIS A 160 15.57 5.68 9.56
C HIS A 160 14.63 6.11 8.43
N GLU A 161 15.10 6.02 7.18
CA GLU A 161 14.29 6.32 6.01
C GLU A 161 13.08 5.41 5.89
N LEU A 162 13.24 4.09 6.08
CA LEU A 162 12.13 3.13 6.04
C LEU A 162 11.09 3.46 7.10
N VAL A 163 11.54 3.73 8.34
CA VAL A 163 10.66 4.08 9.46
C VAL A 163 9.90 5.38 9.20
N ALA A 164 10.58 6.42 8.71
CA ALA A 164 9.95 7.71 8.40
C ALA A 164 8.88 7.58 7.31
N LEU A 165 9.15 6.76 6.30
CA LEU A 165 8.24 6.50 5.19
C LEU A 165 6.98 5.72 5.56
N ALA A 166 7.06 4.86 6.58
CA ALA A 166 5.94 4.05 7.06
C ALA A 166 5.14 4.72 8.20
N ALA A 167 5.65 5.82 8.74
CA ALA A 167 4.97 6.55 9.82
C ALA A 167 3.79 7.36 9.27
N LYS A 168 2.69 7.41 10.03
CA LYS A 168 1.57 8.31 9.74
C LYS A 168 2.07 9.75 9.85
N PRO A 169 1.80 10.63 8.88
CA PRO A 169 2.09 12.05 9.03
C PRO A 169 1.35 12.56 10.26
N LYS A 170 2.09 13.19 11.17
CA LYS A 170 1.46 13.92 12.26
C LYS A 170 0.63 15.00 11.59
N VAL A 171 -0.70 14.94 11.74
CA VAL A 171 -1.56 16.03 11.30
C VAL A 171 -1.07 17.25 12.05
N ILE A 172 -0.38 18.13 11.34
CA ILE A 172 -0.21 19.49 11.84
C ILE A 172 -1.59 20.07 11.67
N GLU A 173 -2.36 20.07 12.76
CA GLU A 173 -3.57 20.84 12.87
C GLU A 173 -3.13 22.30 12.70
N ALA A 174 -3.12 22.76 11.44
CA ALA A 174 -3.04 24.17 11.15
C ALA A 174 -4.35 24.74 11.70
N ASP A 175 -4.27 25.23 12.93
CA ASP A 175 -5.35 25.90 13.62
C ASP A 175 -5.68 27.16 12.81
N LEU A 176 -6.58 27.02 11.82
CA LEU A 176 -7.13 28.12 11.03
C LEU A 176 -8.13 28.96 11.85
N ARG A 177 -7.94 29.00 13.18
CA ARG A 177 -8.81 29.66 14.15
C ARG A 177 -8.00 30.28 15.28
N ASP A 178 -7.08 31.17 14.96
CA ASP A 178 -6.81 32.29 15.86
C ASP A 178 -6.24 33.50 15.11
N ASP A 179 -7.06 34.54 14.91
CA ASP A 179 -6.64 35.86 14.40
C ASP A 179 -5.80 36.65 15.43
N LYS A 180 -4.99 35.96 16.24
CA LYS A 180 -4.02 36.56 17.15
C LYS A 180 -2.69 35.84 17.05
N ALA A 181 -1.96 36.15 15.99
CA ALA A 181 -0.55 35.82 15.86
C ALA A 181 0.25 36.36 17.05
N ALA A 182 0.71 35.46 17.91
CA ALA A 182 1.97 35.64 18.63
C ALA A 182 3.06 34.92 17.79
N PRO A 183 4.21 35.56 17.52
CA PRO A 183 5.23 34.95 16.67
C PRO A 183 5.82 33.72 17.37
N ALA A 184 5.68 32.56 16.73
CA ALA A 184 6.36 31.34 17.14
C ALA A 184 7.86 31.50 16.92
N ASN A 185 8.61 31.70 18.00
CA ASN A 185 10.07 31.64 18.00
C ASN A 185 10.52 30.19 17.80
N ASN A 186 10.84 29.82 16.55
CA ASN A 186 11.55 28.58 16.22
C ASN A 186 13.04 28.73 16.57
N THR A 187 13.40 28.66 17.85
CA THR A 187 14.79 28.70 18.33
C THR A 187 15.48 27.33 18.22
N GLY A 188 15.54 26.76 17.01
CA GLY A 188 16.23 25.47 16.81
C GLY A 188 16.59 25.07 15.38
N ALA A 189 16.10 25.76 14.35
CA ALA A 189 16.55 25.54 12.98
C ALA A 189 17.65 26.57 12.64
N PRO A 190 18.81 26.18 12.09
CA PRO A 190 19.88 27.11 11.73
C PRO A 190 19.49 28.10 10.62
N PHE A 191 18.32 27.91 10.00
CA PHE A 191 17.77 28.77 8.97
C PHE A 191 16.26 28.94 9.19
N SER A 192 15.78 30.18 9.21
CA SER A 192 14.36 30.49 9.15
C SER A 192 13.93 30.51 7.68
N ILE A 193 13.16 29.52 7.25
CA ILE A 193 12.60 29.49 5.89
C ILE A 193 11.23 30.17 5.94
N ASN A 194 11.07 31.26 5.20
CA ASN A 194 9.78 31.93 5.04
C ASN A 194 9.31 31.75 3.59
N LEU A 195 8.67 30.61 3.33
CA LEU A 195 8.21 30.25 1.99
C LEU A 195 7.28 31.31 1.39
N ALA A 196 6.45 31.97 2.21
CA ALA A 196 5.55 33.01 1.71
C ALA A 196 6.32 34.22 1.17
N ALA A 197 7.33 34.69 1.91
CA ALA A 197 8.18 35.79 1.46
C ALA A 197 9.03 35.40 0.23
N GLU A 198 9.54 34.17 0.20
CA GLU A 198 10.33 33.66 -0.92
C GLU A 198 9.49 33.52 -2.20
N MET A 199 8.24 33.04 -2.09
CA MET A 199 7.31 32.94 -3.21
C MET A 199 6.87 34.32 -3.72
N GLU A 200 6.62 35.28 -2.81
CA GLU A 200 6.29 36.65 -3.19
C GLU A 200 7.45 37.33 -3.92
N GLN A 201 8.69 37.07 -3.47
CA GLN A 201 9.89 37.59 -4.12
C GLN A 201 10.17 36.92 -5.48
N ALA A 202 9.91 35.63 -5.61
CA ALA A 202 10.02 34.91 -6.89
C ALA A 202 8.97 35.35 -7.93
N ASN A 203 7.79 35.78 -7.47
CA ASN A 203 6.71 36.27 -8.34
C ASN A 203 6.78 37.77 -8.61
N LYS A 204 7.76 38.51 -8.07
CA LYS A 204 7.93 39.92 -8.42
C LYS A 204 8.35 40.02 -9.89
N PRO A 205 7.72 40.91 -10.66
CA PRO A 205 8.07 41.10 -12.07
C PRO A 205 9.54 41.54 -12.14
N ASP A 206 10.30 40.88 -13.02
CA ASP A 206 11.72 41.17 -13.20
C ASP A 206 11.87 42.58 -13.79
N THR A 207 12.21 43.53 -12.92
CA THR A 207 12.37 44.95 -13.27
C THR A 207 13.55 45.17 -14.22
N THR A 208 14.45 44.20 -14.31
CA THR A 208 15.58 44.20 -15.25
C THR A 208 15.07 44.08 -16.69
N LEU A 209 14.08 43.20 -16.96
CA LEU A 209 13.48 43.03 -18.30
C LEU A 209 12.54 44.17 -18.69
N LEU A 210 11.82 44.76 -17.72
CA LEU A 210 10.97 45.94 -17.95
C LEU A 210 11.77 47.17 -18.41
N SER A 211 13.03 47.31 -17.97
CA SER A 211 13.90 48.40 -18.39
C SER A 211 14.35 48.31 -19.86
N PHE A 212 14.32 47.12 -20.47
CA PHE A 212 14.66 46.92 -21.89
C PHE A 212 13.50 47.18 -22.85
N LEU A 213 12.25 47.15 -22.38
CA LEU A 213 11.05 47.33 -23.22
C LEU A 213 10.53 48.77 -23.25
N MET A 214 11.08 49.67 -22.43
CA MET A 214 10.68 51.09 -22.35
C MET A 214 11.70 52.06 -22.96
N ARG A 215 12.51 51.60 -23.92
CA ARG A 215 13.47 52.45 -24.64
C ARG A 215 13.22 52.44 -26.14
#